data_AF-A0A5R2N599-F1
#
_entry.id   AF-A0A5R2N599-F1
#
_cell.length_a   1.000
_cell.length_b   1.000
_cell.length_c   1.000
_cell.angle_alpha   90.00
_cell.angle_beta   90.00
_cell.angle_gamma   90.00
#
_symmetry.space_group_name_H-M   'P 1'
#
loop_
_entity.id
_entity.type
_entity.pdbx_description
1 polymer ?
#
loop_
_entity_poly.entity_id
_entity_poly.type
_entity_poly.pdbx_seq_one_letter_code
_entity_poly.pdbx_strand_id
1 'polypeptide(L)'
;MTYAVSEIRSVGKPRRKWLTHAAIEPWLYLSPAIILLVVVLLVPLVIGISYSFRKFSAFKSEYVGLGQYQAMFSDQVLGQALVNTLWWTVASLFFQFFLGLGLALLLDKPFPGRKAVQALVFLPWAVPSFLSGLTWAWL
;
A
#
# COMPACT_ATOMS: atom_id res chain seq x y z
N MET A 1 18.92 5.56 -69.94
CA MET A 1 17.57 5.01 -70.19
C MET A 1 17.64 3.51 -69.94
N THR A 2 16.61 2.91 -69.30
CA THR A 2 16.56 1.51 -68.82
C THR A 2 17.40 1.35 -67.53
N TYR A 3 16.90 0.91 -66.35
CA TYR A 3 15.96 -0.16 -66.03
C TYR A 3 15.18 0.13 -64.71
N ALA A 4 13.89 -0.24 -64.72
CA ALA A 4 13.07 -0.80 -63.63
C ALA A 4 13.13 -0.10 -62.25
N VAL A 5 12.14 0.69 -61.80
CA VAL A 5 10.75 0.29 -61.48
C VAL A 5 10.55 -1.23 -61.39
N SER A 6 10.78 -1.83 -60.23
CA SER A 6 9.96 -2.95 -59.70
C SER A 6 10.56 -3.58 -58.44
N GLU A 7 10.55 -2.90 -57.30
CA GLU A 7 10.47 -3.62 -56.01
C GLU A 7 9.60 -2.84 -55.03
N ILE A 8 8.29 -2.80 -55.33
CA ILE A 8 7.30 -2.63 -54.27
C ILE A 8 7.40 -3.90 -53.43
N ARG A 9 8.23 -3.86 -52.38
CA ARG A 9 8.21 -4.88 -51.33
C ARG A 9 6.78 -4.95 -50.82
N SER A 10 6.16 -6.09 -51.04
CA SER A 10 4.83 -6.40 -50.51
C SER A 10 4.89 -6.23 -49.00
N VAL A 11 4.29 -5.14 -48.51
CA VAL A 11 4.03 -4.96 -47.08
C VAL A 11 3.09 -6.10 -46.71
N GLY A 12 3.66 -7.15 -46.12
CA GLY A 12 2.93 -8.31 -45.67
C GLY A 12 1.75 -7.85 -44.84
N LYS A 13 0.53 -8.23 -45.25
CA LYS A 13 -0.71 -7.94 -44.53
C LYS A 13 -0.49 -8.24 -43.04
N PRO A 14 -0.79 -7.32 -42.10
CA PRO A 14 -0.65 -7.63 -40.69
C PRO A 14 -1.52 -8.84 -40.41
N ARG A 15 -0.86 -9.96 -40.04
CA ARG A 15 -1.55 -11.19 -39.65
C ARG A 15 -2.45 -10.84 -38.47
N ARG A 16 -3.74 -10.71 -38.76
CA ARG A 16 -4.84 -10.48 -37.82
C ARG A 16 -4.93 -11.72 -36.91
N LYS A 17 -4.02 -11.85 -35.94
CA LYS A 17 -4.09 -12.86 -34.89
C LYS A 17 -5.16 -12.40 -33.90
N TRP A 18 -6.39 -12.80 -34.21
CA TRP A 18 -7.38 -13.33 -33.28
C TRP A 18 -7.20 -12.87 -31.81
N LEU A 19 -7.78 -11.72 -31.53
CA LEU A 19 -7.83 -10.97 -30.28
C LEU A 19 -8.59 -11.67 -29.12
N THR A 20 -8.74 -13.00 -29.11
CA THR A 20 -9.60 -13.70 -28.13
C THR A 20 -8.84 -14.59 -27.14
N HIS A 21 -7.63 -15.07 -27.46
CA HIS A 21 -6.82 -15.85 -26.51
C HIS A 21 -5.77 -15.02 -25.75
N ALA A 22 -5.31 -13.90 -26.34
CA ALA A 22 -4.32 -13.02 -25.72
C ALA A 22 -4.85 -12.25 -24.48
N ALA A 23 -6.17 -12.22 -24.27
CA ALA A 23 -6.77 -11.48 -23.16
C ALA A 23 -6.76 -12.27 -21.84
N ILE A 24 -6.78 -13.61 -21.88
CA ILE A 24 -6.93 -14.46 -20.67
C ILE A 24 -5.59 -14.98 -20.15
N GLU A 25 -4.59 -15.10 -21.03
CA GLU A 25 -3.22 -15.54 -20.69
C GLU A 25 -2.59 -14.70 -19.55
N PRO A 26 -2.70 -13.35 -19.52
CA PRO A 26 -2.15 -12.55 -18.43
C PRO A 26 -2.85 -12.80 -17.09
N TRP A 27 -4.17 -12.97 -17.09
CA TRP A 27 -4.95 -13.23 -15.87
C TRP A 27 -4.68 -14.61 -15.30
N LEU A 28 -4.42 -15.60 -16.14
CA LEU A 28 -4.07 -16.95 -15.70
C LEU A 28 -2.72 -16.96 -14.97
N TYR A 29 -1.72 -16.22 -15.46
CA TYR A 29 -0.44 -16.08 -14.75
C TYR A 29 -0.55 -15.26 -13.45
N LEU A 30 -1.45 -14.28 -13.41
CA LEU A 30 -1.74 -13.53 -12.18
C LEU A 30 -2.61 -14.31 -11.19
N SER A 31 -3.35 -15.31 -11.65
CA SER A 31 -4.33 -16.03 -10.84
C SER A 31 -3.78 -16.59 -9.51
N PRO A 32 -2.62 -17.27 -9.43
CA PRO A 32 -2.11 -17.75 -8.13
C PRO A 32 -1.78 -16.60 -7.17
N ALA A 33 -1.23 -15.49 -7.68
CA ALA A 33 -0.95 -14.31 -6.86
C ALA A 33 -2.23 -13.64 -6.36
N ILE A 34 -3.25 -13.50 -7.22
CA ILE A 34 -4.55 -12.93 -6.85
C ILE A 34 -5.25 -13.82 -5.83
N ILE A 35 -5.30 -15.14 -6.06
CA ILE A 35 -5.90 -16.10 -5.12
C ILE A 35 -5.20 -16.00 -3.76
N LEU A 36 -3.86 -15.97 -3.73
CA LEU A 36 -3.10 -15.81 -2.50
C LEU A 36 -3.46 -14.50 -1.79
N LEU A 37 -3.45 -13.37 -2.51
CA LEU A 37 -3.80 -12.06 -1.94
C LEU A 37 -5.24 -12.05 -1.39
N VAL A 38 -6.20 -12.60 -2.12
CA VAL A 38 -7.60 -12.70 -1.68
C VAL A 38 -7.71 -13.56 -0.43
N VAL A 39 -7.08 -14.74 -0.40
CA VAL A 39 -7.16 -15.64 0.75
C VAL A 39 -6.48 -15.04 1.97
N VAL A 40 -5.32 -14.41 1.81
CA VAL A 40 -4.54 -13.89 2.94
C VAL A 40 -5.06 -12.53 3.43
N LEU A 41 -5.63 -11.69 2.56
CA LEU A 41 -6.13 -10.36 2.95
C LEU A 41 -7.64 -10.33 3.16
N LEU A 42 -8.43 -10.82 2.19
CA LEU A 42 -9.88 -10.66 2.22
C LEU A 42 -10.56 -11.62 3.19
N VAL A 43 -10.10 -12.86 3.32
CA VAL A 43 -10.70 -13.82 4.26
C VAL A 43 -10.62 -13.33 5.71
N PRO A 44 -9.44 -12.96 6.27
CA PRO A 44 -9.40 -12.45 7.64
C PRO A 44 -10.10 -11.10 7.78
N LEU A 45 -10.13 -10.27 6.74
CA LEU A 45 -10.89 -9.01 6.74
C LEU A 45 -12.40 -9.28 6.87
N VAL A 46 -12.96 -10.21 6.10
CA VAL A 46 -14.39 -10.57 6.18
C VAL A 46 -14.72 -11.18 7.54
N ILE A 47 -13.84 -12.05 8.07
CA ILE A 47 -14.01 -12.61 9.42
C ILE A 47 -13.96 -11.49 10.47
N GLY A 48 -12.99 -10.58 10.38
CA GLY A 48 -12.86 -9.44 11.30
C GLY A 48 -14.06 -8.50 11.25
N ILE A 49 -14.58 -8.20 10.06
CA ILE A 49 -15.84 -7.45 9.90
C ILE A 49 -17.01 -8.23 10.50
N SER A 50 -17.09 -9.54 10.33
CA SER A 50 -18.16 -10.33 10.96
C SER A 50 -18.12 -10.23 12.50
N TYR A 51 -16.93 -10.05 13.07
CA TYR A 51 -16.74 -9.91 14.51
C TYR A 51 -17.17 -8.54 15.04
N SER A 52 -17.13 -7.47 14.23
CA SER A 52 -17.54 -6.14 14.68
C SER A 52 -19.05 -6.03 14.95
N PHE A 53 -19.86 -6.92 14.38
CA PHE A 53 -21.31 -7.03 14.65
C PHE A 53 -21.65 -7.97 15.82
N ARG A 54 -20.64 -8.57 16.45
CA ARG A 54 -20.81 -9.53 17.55
C ARG A 54 -20.25 -8.95 18.83
N LYS A 55 -20.95 -9.20 19.93
CA LYS A 55 -20.46 -8.93 21.28
C LYS A 55 -19.79 -10.20 21.79
N PHE A 56 -18.46 -10.17 21.88
CA PHE A 56 -17.68 -11.25 22.46
C PHE A 56 -17.49 -11.01 23.97
N SER A 57 -17.81 -12.03 24.75
CA SER A 57 -17.44 -12.18 26.16
C SER A 57 -16.66 -13.48 26.31
N ALA A 58 -15.92 -13.63 27.40
CA ALA A 58 -15.05 -14.79 27.66
C ALA A 58 -15.75 -16.15 27.50
N PHE A 59 -17.08 -16.20 27.64
CA PHE A 59 -17.87 -17.43 27.56
C PHE A 59 -19.02 -17.41 26.55
N LYS A 60 -19.29 -16.28 25.88
CA LYS A 60 -20.45 -16.13 24.98
C LYS A 60 -20.13 -15.19 23.81
N SER A 61 -20.58 -15.57 22.61
CA SER A 61 -20.59 -14.72 21.43
C SER A 61 -22.03 -14.50 21.02
N GLU A 62 -22.50 -13.25 21.10
CA GLU A 62 -23.87 -12.87 20.74
C GLU A 62 -23.83 -11.94 19.53
N TYR A 63 -24.70 -12.19 18.54
CA TYR A 63 -24.85 -11.29 17.41
C TYR A 63 -25.76 -10.12 17.80
N VAL A 64 -25.17 -8.93 17.93
CA VAL A 64 -25.87 -7.71 18.39
C VAL A 64 -26.13 -6.72 17.26
N GLY A 65 -25.80 -7.08 16.02
CA GLY A 65 -25.94 -6.22 14.85
C GLY A 65 -25.19 -4.90 15.06
N LEU A 66 -25.92 -3.77 14.99
CA LEU A 66 -25.34 -2.44 15.16
C LEU A 66 -25.27 -1.95 16.61
N GLY A 67 -25.74 -2.74 17.59
CA GLY A 67 -25.75 -2.33 19.00
C GLY A 67 -24.35 -2.04 19.55
N GLN A 68 -23.34 -2.78 19.08
CA GLN A 68 -21.93 -2.55 19.43
C GLN A 68 -21.44 -1.16 18.99
N TYR A 69 -21.83 -0.72 17.79
CA TYR A 69 -21.44 0.58 17.25
C TYR A 69 -22.12 1.73 17.99
N GLN A 70 -23.41 1.61 18.30
CA GLN A 70 -24.13 2.65 19.07
C GLN A 70 -23.50 2.87 20.45
N ALA A 71 -23.15 1.77 21.15
CA ALA A 71 -22.43 1.85 22.42
C ALA A 71 -21.03 2.49 22.26
N MET A 72 -20.32 2.18 21.18
CA MET A 72 -18.99 2.73 20.91
C MET A 72 -19.02 4.23 20.57
N PHE A 73 -19.99 4.70 19.79
CA PHE A 73 -20.11 6.11 19.41
C PHE A 73 -20.59 7.02 20.55
N SER A 74 -21.23 6.46 21.57
CA SER A 74 -21.60 7.18 22.79
C SER A 74 -20.47 7.23 23.83
N ASP A 75 -19.36 6.54 23.58
CA ASP A 75 -18.19 6.55 24.45
C ASP A 75 -17.29 7.77 24.16
N GLN A 76 -17.09 8.60 25.18
CA GLN A 76 -16.24 9.79 25.10
C GLN A 76 -14.76 9.43 24.86
N VAL A 77 -14.32 8.24 25.28
CA VAL A 77 -12.94 7.77 25.07
C VAL A 77 -12.65 7.59 23.59
N LEU A 78 -13.59 7.07 22.80
CA LEU A 78 -13.43 6.91 21.36
C LEU A 78 -13.20 8.28 20.69
N GLY A 79 -14.02 9.27 21.03
CA GLY A 79 -13.92 10.61 20.45
C GLY A 79 -12.56 11.26 20.74
N GLN A 80 -12.10 11.17 21.98
CA GLN A 80 -10.79 11.69 22.38
C GLN A 80 -9.64 10.93 21.68
N ALA A 81 -9.71 9.60 21.62
CA ALA A 81 -8.72 8.79 20.94
C ALA A 81 -8.63 9.15 19.45
N LEU A 82 -9.77 9.32 18.76
CA LEU A 82 -9.81 9.72 17.35
C LEU A 82 -9.16 11.08 17.12
N VAL A 83 -9.49 12.09 17.94
CA VAL A 83 -8.88 13.43 17.82
C VAL A 83 -7.38 13.38 18.07
N ASN A 84 -6.94 12.66 19.09
CA ASN A 84 -5.51 12.51 19.41
C ASN A 84 -4.75 11.81 18.28
N THR A 85 -5.28 10.71 17.75
CA THR A 85 -4.68 9.99 16.62
C THR A 85 -4.66 10.87 15.37
N LEU A 86 -5.75 11.56 15.04
CA LEU A 86 -5.80 12.44 13.88
C LEU A 86 -4.80 13.58 13.99
N TRP A 87 -4.74 14.26 15.13
CA TRP A 87 -3.78 15.33 15.37
C TRP A 87 -2.34 14.83 15.24
N TRP A 88 -2.02 13.70 15.90
CA TRP A 88 -0.70 13.08 15.82
C TRP A 88 -0.33 12.69 14.39
N THR A 89 -1.23 12.04 13.66
CA THR A 89 -0.99 11.59 12.28
C THR A 89 -0.80 12.78 11.35
N VAL A 90 -1.66 13.80 11.41
CA VAL A 90 -1.57 14.98 10.54
C VAL A 90 -0.28 15.75 10.81
N ALA A 91 0.03 16.03 12.07
CA ALA A 91 1.26 16.72 12.43
C ALA A 91 2.49 15.91 11.99
N SER A 92 2.52 14.60 12.26
CA SER A 92 3.63 13.73 11.89
C SER A 92 3.83 13.67 10.37
N LEU A 93 2.76 13.44 9.60
CA LEU A 93 2.83 13.39 8.13
C LEU A 93 3.26 14.73 7.54
N PHE A 94 2.77 15.84 8.10
CA PHE A 94 3.18 17.17 7.69
C PHE A 94 4.70 17.32 7.81
N PHE A 95 5.26 17.11 9.01
CA PHE A 95 6.70 17.24 9.22
C PHE A 95 7.51 16.22 8.40
N GLN A 96 7.07 14.96 8.33
CA GLN A 96 7.74 13.93 7.53
C GLN A 96 7.80 14.31 6.04
N PHE A 97 6.71 14.85 5.49
CA PHE A 97 6.65 15.26 4.09
C PHE A 97 7.60 16.44 3.83
N PHE A 98 7.52 17.52 4.62
CA PHE A 98 8.34 18.72 4.37
C PHE A 98 9.82 18.48 4.63
N LEU A 99 10.17 17.75 5.70
CA LEU A 99 11.57 17.38 5.97
C LEU A 99 12.09 16.40 4.91
N GLY A 100 11.30 15.40 4.54
CA GLY A 100 11.65 14.44 3.49
C GLY A 100 11.84 15.10 2.13
N LEU A 101 10.95 16.02 1.76
CA LEU A 101 11.04 16.80 0.53
C LEU A 101 12.28 17.73 0.55
N GLY A 102 12.52 18.42 1.66
CA GLY A 102 13.70 19.26 1.84
C GLY A 102 15.00 18.47 1.69
N LEU A 103 15.09 17.30 2.32
CA LEU A 103 16.22 16.38 2.16
C LEU A 103 16.34 15.87 0.74
N ALA A 104 15.23 15.51 0.07
CA ALA A 104 15.24 15.06 -1.31
C ALA A 104 15.80 16.12 -2.26
N LEU A 105 15.36 17.38 -2.13
CA LEU A 105 15.87 18.51 -2.93
C LEU A 105 17.35 18.80 -2.66
N LEU A 106 17.80 18.65 -1.40
CA LEU A 106 19.22 18.82 -1.06
C LEU A 106 20.08 17.69 -1.66
N LEU A 107 19.58 16.46 -1.60
CA LEU A 107 20.22 15.28 -2.15
C LEU A 107 20.14 15.20 -3.68
N ASP A 108 19.28 15.96 -4.34
CA ASP A 108 19.16 15.97 -5.80
C ASP A 108 20.40 16.55 -6.50
N LYS A 109 21.05 17.54 -5.87
CA LYS A 109 22.26 18.17 -6.41
C LYS A 109 23.48 17.23 -6.36
N PRO A 110 24.40 17.28 -7.34
CA PRO A 110 25.64 16.51 -7.28
C PRO A 110 26.63 17.13 -6.29
N PHE A 111 27.07 16.36 -5.29
CA PHE A 111 28.13 16.76 -4.34
C PHE A 111 28.97 15.52 -3.90
N PRO A 112 30.25 15.71 -3.50
CA PRO A 112 31.09 14.60 -3.07
C PRO A 112 30.54 13.96 -1.78
N GLY A 113 30.42 12.63 -1.77
CA GLY A 113 29.88 11.86 -0.63
C GLY A 113 28.36 11.66 -0.62
N ARG A 114 27.62 12.17 -1.62
CA ARG A 114 26.15 12.03 -1.74
C ARG A 114 25.62 10.62 -1.49
N LYS A 115 26.26 9.60 -2.04
CA LYS A 115 25.82 8.20 -1.88
C LYS A 115 25.86 7.72 -0.42
N ALA A 116 26.86 8.16 0.35
CA ALA A 116 26.97 7.81 1.76
C ALA A 116 25.90 8.51 2.59
N VAL A 117 25.67 9.81 2.35
CA VAL A 117 24.59 10.57 3.01
C VAL A 117 23.23 9.96 2.70
N GLN A 118 22.98 9.62 1.43
CA GLN A 118 21.74 8.96 1.02
C GLN A 118 21.54 7.64 1.80
N ALA A 119 22.56 6.78 1.87
CA ALA A 119 22.48 5.54 2.62
C ALA A 119 22.17 5.75 4.12
N LEU A 120 22.79 6.75 4.74
CA LEU A 120 22.53 7.09 6.15
C LEU A 120 21.10 7.60 6.37
N VAL A 121 20.55 8.39 5.45
CA VAL A 121 19.15 8.88 5.55
C VAL A 121 18.14 7.76 5.43
N PHE A 122 18.43 6.70 4.65
CA PHE A 122 17.56 5.53 4.53
C PHE A 122 17.74 4.51 5.66
N LEU A 123 18.85 4.55 6.39
CA LEU A 123 19.17 3.59 7.46
C LEU A 123 18.08 3.48 8.56
N PRO A 124 17.45 4.58 9.03
CA PRO A 124 16.37 4.49 10.01
C PRO A 124 15.18 3.64 9.56
N TRP A 125 14.95 3.53 8.24
CA TRP A 125 13.84 2.73 7.71
C TRP A 125 14.06 1.22 7.85
N ALA A 126 15.31 0.79 8.06
CA ALA A 126 15.65 -0.59 8.39
C ALA A 126 15.49 -0.88 9.89
N VAL A 127 15.29 0.14 10.73
CA VAL A 127 15.14 -0.02 12.19
C VAL A 127 13.70 -0.47 12.50
N PRO A 128 13.51 -1.61 13.18
CA PRO A 128 12.19 -2.04 13.64
C PRO A 128 11.56 -1.03 14.60
N SER A 129 10.27 -0.74 14.42
CA SER A 129 9.53 0.24 15.24
C SER A 129 9.57 -0.06 16.74
N PHE A 130 9.65 -1.34 17.12
CA PHE A 130 9.80 -1.76 18.52
C PHE A 130 11.10 -1.23 19.16
N LEU A 131 12.23 -1.30 18.44
CA LEU A 131 13.51 -0.79 18.93
C LEU A 131 13.46 0.73 19.08
N SER A 132 12.86 1.43 18.11
CA SER A 132 12.64 2.88 18.19
C SER A 132 11.85 3.24 19.44
N GLY A 133 10.76 2.51 19.73
CA GLY A 133 9.96 2.72 20.95
C GLY A 133 10.77 2.56 22.23
N LEU A 134 11.63 1.53 22.30
CA LEU A 134 12.49 1.31 23.46
C LEU A 134 13.52 2.43 23.65
N THR A 135 14.11 2.94 22.57
CA THR A 135 15.06 4.06 22.63
C THR A 135 14.41 5.32 23.18
N TRP A 136 13.18 5.63 22.76
CA TRP A 136 12.43 6.77 23.29
C TRP A 136 11.94 6.57 24.73
N ALA A 137 11.63 5.34 25.13
CA ALA A 137 11.16 5.07 26.49
C ALA A 137 12.25 5.26 27.57
N TRP A 138 13.53 5.17 27.18
CA TRP A 138 14.66 5.40 28.08
C TRP A 138 15.06 6.88 28.20
N LEU A 139 14.76 7.69 27.18
CA LEU A 139 14.99 9.14 27.15
C LEU A 139 13.91 9.89 27.94
#